data_AF-A0A1F6EI48-F1
#
_entry.id   AF-A0A1F6EI48-F1
#
_cell.length_a   1.000
_cell.length_b   1.000
_cell.length_c   1.000
_cell.angle_alpha   90.00
_cell.angle_beta   90.00
_cell.angle_gamma   90.00
#
_symmetry.space_group_name_H-M   'P 1'
#
loop_
_entity.id
_entity.type
_entity.pdbx_description
1 polymer ?
#
loop_
_entity_poly.entity_id
_entity_poly.type
_entity_poly.pdbx_seq_one_letter_code
_entity_poly.pdbx_strand_id
1 'polypeptide(L)'
;MHRFDSPFGSVVLTRERKRHILIFHPDVASCLRYFSETLAAPERTIRSAYDPTVMICYRFLRRRRKYLAIVVKTGPHPFILTAYLAKKVKKDII
;
A
#
# COMPACT_ATOMS: atom_id res chain seq x y z
N MET A 1 -13.46 2.38 -9.73
CA MET A 1 -11.97 2.30 -9.73
C MET A 1 -11.48 3.52 -8.97
N HIS A 2 -10.44 3.39 -8.15
CA HIS A 2 -9.89 4.56 -7.43
C HIS A 2 -8.49 4.87 -7.98
N ARG A 3 -8.16 6.15 -8.03
CA ARG A 3 -6.83 6.66 -8.39
C ARG A 3 -6.29 7.44 -7.20
N PHE A 4 -4.98 7.34 -7.00
CA PHE A 4 -4.28 8.02 -5.93
C PHE A 4 -3.01 8.65 -6.50
N ASP A 5 -2.74 9.90 -6.13
CA ASP A 5 -1.46 10.53 -6.42
C ASP A 5 -0.37 9.87 -5.60
N SER A 6 0.81 9.73 -6.20
CA SER A 6 1.99 9.16 -5.56
C SER A 6 3.27 9.61 -6.26
N PRO A 7 4.45 9.46 -5.61
CA PRO A 7 5.74 9.65 -6.26
C PRO A 7 6.00 8.73 -7.46
N PHE A 8 5.18 7.68 -7.65
CA PHE A 8 5.29 6.73 -8.76
C PHE A 8 4.31 7.03 -9.90
N GLY A 9 3.58 8.16 -9.83
CA GLY A 9 2.48 8.51 -10.74
C GLY A 9 1.10 8.21 -10.16
N SER A 10 0.07 8.24 -11.01
CA SER A 10 -1.32 7.96 -10.64
C SER A 10 -1.53 6.45 -10.39
N VAL A 11 -1.44 6.02 -9.14
CA VAL A 11 -1.61 4.61 -8.73
C VAL A 11 -3.10 4.23 -8.76
N VAL A 12 -3.40 3.11 -9.40
CA VAL A 12 -4.78 2.61 -9.56
C VAL A 12 -5.09 1.49 -8.57
N LEU A 13 -6.25 1.58 -7.91
CA LEU A 13 -6.89 0.46 -7.21
C LEU A 13 -8.13 0.00 -7.99
N THR A 14 -8.00 -1.17 -8.62
CA THR A 14 -9.10 -1.82 -9.34
C THR A 14 -10.14 -2.39 -8.37
N ARG A 15 -11.37 -2.65 -8.85
CA ARG A 15 -12.43 -3.27 -8.03
C ARG A 15 -12.04 -4.67 -7.59
N GLU A 16 -11.39 -5.43 -8.48
CA GLU A 16 -10.89 -6.78 -8.20
C GLU A 16 -9.83 -6.77 -7.09
N ARG A 17 -8.80 -5.92 -7.22
CA ARG A 17 -7.76 -5.79 -6.19
C ARG A 17 -8.30 -5.30 -4.86
N LYS A 18 -9.25 -4.34 -4.88
CA LYS A 18 -9.95 -3.92 -3.66
C LYS A 18 -10.67 -5.09 -3.00
N ARG A 19 -11.43 -5.88 -3.76
CA ARG A 19 -12.13 -7.06 -3.24
C ARG A 19 -11.15 -8.08 -2.66
N HIS A 20 -10.07 -8.39 -3.38
CA HIS A 20 -9.00 -9.27 -2.92
C HIS A 20 -8.42 -8.79 -1.58
N ILE A 21 -8.04 -7.51 -1.48
CA ILE A 21 -7.52 -6.92 -0.22
C ILE A 21 -8.52 -7.09 0.92
N LEU A 22 -9.80 -6.82 0.69
CA LEU A 22 -10.81 -6.88 1.75
C LEU A 22 -11.16 -8.32 2.18
N ILE A 23 -10.99 -9.31 1.30
CA ILE A 23 -11.18 -10.73 1.62
C ILE A 23 -9.99 -11.25 2.46
N PHE A 24 -8.76 -10.98 2.04
CA PHE A 24 -7.55 -11.51 2.71
C PHE A 24 -7.08 -10.65 3.90
N HIS A 25 -7.42 -9.36 3.90
CA HIS A 25 -7.05 -8.38 4.92
C HIS A 25 -8.27 -7.50 5.30
N PRO A 26 -9.29 -8.08 5.95
CA PRO A 26 -10.54 -7.37 6.26
C PRO A 26 -10.34 -6.15 7.17
N ASP A 27 -9.29 -6.12 7.98
CA ASP A 27 -8.94 -4.99 8.84
C ASP A 27 -8.56 -3.71 8.05
N VAL A 28 -8.17 -3.86 6.79
CA VAL A 28 -7.89 -2.75 5.87
C VAL A 28 -9.14 -1.97 5.47
N ALA A 29 -10.34 -2.56 5.54
CA ALA A 29 -11.60 -1.88 5.18
C ALA A 29 -11.73 -0.52 5.88
N SER A 30 -11.45 -0.52 7.17
CA SER A 30 -11.49 0.63 8.06
C SER A 30 -10.28 1.59 7.93
N CYS A 31 -9.33 1.25 7.07
CA CYS A 31 -8.12 2.01 6.77
C CYS A 31 -8.10 2.60 5.35
N LEU A 32 -9.09 2.28 4.50
CA LEU A 32 -9.16 2.77 3.11
C LEU A 32 -9.06 4.30 3.00
N ARG A 33 -9.60 5.04 3.99
CA ARG A 33 -9.50 6.50 4.06
C ARG A 33 -8.07 7.04 4.13
N TYR A 34 -7.10 6.25 4.58
CA TYR A 34 -5.71 6.65 4.70
C TYR A 34 -4.91 6.36 3.42
N PHE A 35 -5.49 5.72 2.40
CA PHE A 35 -4.76 5.32 1.19
C PHE A 35 -4.23 6.52 0.41
N SER A 36 -5.07 7.54 0.21
CA SER A 36 -4.68 8.76 -0.50
C SER A 36 -3.49 9.42 0.19
N GLU A 37 -3.56 9.63 1.51
CA GLU A 37 -2.48 10.25 2.28
C GLU A 37 -1.20 9.39 2.30
N THR A 38 -1.35 8.05 2.40
CA THR A 38 -0.23 7.11 2.44
C THR A 38 0.50 7.03 1.11
N LEU A 39 -0.23 7.08 -0.01
CA LEU A 39 0.36 7.00 -1.35
C LEU A 39 0.94 8.34 -1.80
N ALA A 40 0.31 9.46 -1.47
CA ALA A 40 0.79 10.79 -1.82
C ALA A 40 2.10 11.14 -1.10
N ALA A 41 2.17 10.83 0.20
CA ALA A 41 3.34 11.09 1.04
C ALA A 41 3.56 9.93 2.02
N PRO A 42 4.20 8.83 1.59
CA PRO A 42 4.51 7.72 2.49
C PRO A 42 5.51 8.14 3.57
N GLU A 43 5.31 7.73 4.82
CA GLU A 43 6.27 7.97 5.90
C GLU A 43 7.55 7.16 5.69
N ARG A 44 7.41 5.98 5.08
CA ARG A 44 8.53 5.13 4.70
C ARG A 44 8.18 4.33 3.47
N THR A 45 9.13 4.21 2.57
CA THR A 45 9.00 3.38 1.37
C THR A 45 10.11 2.34 1.35
N ILE A 46 9.76 1.09 1.03
CA ILE A 46 10.74 -0.01 0.87
C ILE A 46 10.53 -0.64 -0.49
N ARG A 47 11.63 -0.84 -1.23
CA ARG A 47 11.62 -1.62 -2.46
C ARG A 47 11.69 -3.11 -2.12
N SER A 48 10.91 -3.94 -2.80
CA SER A 48 11.02 -5.39 -2.69
C SER A 48 12.37 -5.87 -3.24
N ALA A 49 13.02 -6.85 -2.59
CA ALA A 49 14.26 -7.42 -3.14
C ALA A 49 13.99 -8.40 -4.29
N TYR A 50 12.85 -9.09 -4.28
CA TYR A 50 12.46 -10.02 -5.35
C TYR A 50 12.04 -9.33 -6.65
N ASP A 51 11.48 -8.12 -6.55
CA ASP A 51 10.93 -7.41 -7.69
C ASP A 51 11.21 -5.91 -7.55
N PRO A 52 12.17 -5.36 -8.32
CA PRO A 52 12.57 -3.97 -8.20
C PRO A 52 11.45 -2.98 -8.59
N THR A 53 10.40 -3.46 -9.24
CA THR A 53 9.22 -2.67 -9.60
C THR A 53 8.11 -2.76 -8.53
N VAL A 54 8.37 -3.40 -7.39
CA VAL A 54 7.42 -3.44 -6.28
C VAL A 54 7.92 -2.56 -5.14
N MET A 55 7.10 -1.58 -4.76
CA MET A 55 7.33 -0.68 -3.63
C MET A 55 6.27 -0.91 -2.55
N ILE A 56 6.69 -0.89 -1.29
CA ILE A 56 5.78 -0.90 -0.14
C ILE A 56 5.81 0.48 0.50
N CYS A 57 4.66 1.14 0.52
CA CYS A 57 4.42 2.42 1.18
C CYS A 57 3.87 2.17 2.58
N TYR A 58 4.55 2.67 3.61
CA TYR A 58 4.17 2.53 5.00
C TYR A 58 3.69 3.87 5.59
N ARG A 59 2.67 3.77 6.44
CA ARG A 59 2.22 4.87 7.31
C ARG A 59 1.82 4.34 8.68
N PHE A 60 2.31 4.94 9.75
CA PHE A 60 1.96 4.54 11.10
C PHE A 60 0.60 5.10 11.52
N LEU A 61 -0.37 4.22 11.73
CA LEU A 61 -1.69 4.59 12.22
C LEU A 61 -1.68 4.59 13.75
N ARG A 62 -1.42 5.75 14.36
CA ARG A 62 -1.31 5.93 15.83
C ARG A 62 -2.47 5.28 16.59
N ARG A 63 -3.72 5.50 16.16
CA ARG A 63 -4.93 4.94 16.79
C ARG A 63 -4.95 3.41 16.81
N ARG A 64 -4.25 2.75 15.89
CA ARG A 64 -4.19 1.28 15.77
C ARG A 64 -2.89 0.69 16.31
N ARG A 65 -1.89 1.53 16.61
CA ARG A 65 -0.51 1.12 16.93
C ARG A 65 0.06 0.12 15.90
N LYS A 66 -0.30 0.31 14.63
CA LYS A 66 0.09 -0.54 13.49
C LYS A 66 0.44 0.33 12.30
N TYR A 67 1.28 -0.19 11.43
CA TYR A 67 1.55 0.40 10.13
C TYR A 67 0.52 -0.08 9.11
N LEU A 68 -0.02 0.84 8.32
CA LEU A 68 -0.66 0.51 7.04
C LEU A 68 0.45 0.34 6.01
N ALA A 69 0.51 -0.84 5.40
CA ALA A 69 1.40 -1.17 4.29
C ALA A 69 0.57 -1.24 3.01
N ILE A 70 0.91 -0.44 2.01
CA ILE A 70 0.29 -0.49 0.67
C ILE A 70 1.36 -0.92 -0.32
N VAL A 71 1.13 -2.04 -0.99
CA VAL A 71 2.06 -2.63 -1.95
C VAL A 71 1.67 -2.18 -3.35
N VAL A 72 2.58 -1.48 -4.01
CA VAL A 72 2.39 -0.88 -5.34
C VAL A 72 3.35 -1.54 -6.32
N LYS A 73 2.82 -2.01 -7.45
CA LYS A 73 3.62 -2.31 -8.64
C LYS A 73 3.79 -1.00 -9.41
N THR A 74 5.04 -0.54 -9.53
CA THR A 74 5.43 0.67 -10.25
C THR A 74 5.63 0.39 -11.74
N GLY A 75 5.85 1.45 -12.53
CA GLY A 75 5.98 1.38 -13.98
C GLY A 75 5.07 2.40 -14.67
N PRO A 76 4.84 2.27 -15.99
CA PRO A 76 4.01 3.22 -16.75
C PRO A 76 2.55 3.31 -16.25
N HIS A 77 2.03 2.21 -15.72
CA HIS A 77 0.66 2.10 -15.21
C HIS A 77 0.69 1.53 -13.79
N PRO A 78 1.04 2.34 -12.79
CA PRO A 78 1.24 1.84 -11.43
C PRO A 78 -0.10 1.44 -10.80
N PHE A 79 -0.09 0.35 -10.02
CA PHE A 79 -1.31 -0.17 -9.40
C PHE A 79 -1.05 -0.85 -8.06
N ILE A 80 -2.10 -0.94 -7.23
CA ILE A 80 -2.04 -1.59 -5.92
C ILE A 80 -2.17 -3.11 -6.08
N LEU A 81 -1.16 -3.86 -5.62
CA LEU A 81 -1.18 -5.32 -5.57
C LEU A 81 -1.96 -5.84 -4.36
N THR A 82 -1.65 -5.30 -3.18
CA THR A 82 -2.30 -5.62 -1.90
C THR A 82 -2.08 -4.51 -0.87
N ALA A 83 -2.77 -4.58 0.26
CA ALA A 83 -2.52 -3.75 1.43
C ALA A 83 -2.85 -4.54 2.69
N TYR A 84 -2.16 -4.26 3.79
CA TYR A 84 -2.35 -4.96 5.07
C TYR A 84 -1.87 -4.10 6.24
N LEU A 85 -2.31 -4.45 7.46
CA LEU A 85 -1.75 -3.85 8.68
C LEU A 85 -0.60 -4.69 9.22
N ALA A 86 0.50 -4.03 9.60
CA ALA A 86 1.69 -4.66 10.15
C ALA A 86 2.06 -4.07 11.51
N LYS A 87 2.57 -4.90 12.44
CA LYS A 87 3.10 -4.40 13.73
C LYS A 87 4.44 -3.68 13.58
N LYS A 88 5.23 -4.07 12.58
CA LYS A 88 6.56 -3.54 12.28
C LYS A 88 6.68 -3.36 10.77
N VAL A 89 7.48 -2.39 10.36
CA VAL A 89 7.94 -2.26 8.97
C VAL A 89 8.83 -3.47 8.65
N LYS A 90 8.65 -4.11 7.48
CA LYS A 90 9.56 -5.18 7.05
C LYS A 90 10.96 -4.58 6.89
N LYS A 91 12.01 -5.21 7.44
CA LYS A 91 13.36 -4.64 7.36
C LYS A 91 14.04 -4.91 6.03
N ASP A 92 13.85 -6.09 5.45
CA ASP A 92 14.21 -6.42 4.08
C ASP A 92 13.22 -7.49 3.63
N ILE A 93 12.74 -7.40 2.39
CA ILE A 93 12.07 -8.56 1.79
C ILE A 93 13.21 -9.45 1.33
N ILE A 94 13.68 -10.36 2.19
CA ILE A 94 14.61 -11.44 1.82
C ILE A 94 13.91 -12.30 0.80
#